data_AF-A0A3D1DMS3-F1
#
_entry.id   AF-A0A3D1DMS3-F1
#
_cell.length_a   1.000
_cell.length_b   1.000
_cell.length_c   1.000
_cell.angle_alpha   90.00
_cell.angle_beta   90.00
_cell.angle_gamma   90.00
#
_symmetry.space_group_name_H-M   'P 1'
#
loop_
_entity.id
_entity.type
_entity.pdbx_description
1 polymer ?
#
loop_
_entity_poly.entity_id
_entity_poly.type
_entity_poly.pdbx_seq_one_letter_code
_entity_poly.pdbx_strand_id
1 'polypeptide(L)' 'QAVDRSIIERAVADGLAAASKAGVRGSALTPFLLNQVAEATTGASLKANVALIVNNARVAGEVAAALAED' A
#
# COMPACT_ATOMS: atom_id res chain seq x y z
N GLN A 1 -14.72 1.38 -0.49
CA GLN A 1 -14.78 0.11 0.28
C GLN A 1 -13.36 -0.32 0.58
N ALA A 2 -13.08 -0.74 1.82
CA ALA A 2 -11.78 -1.29 2.17
C ALA A 2 -11.63 -2.71 1.61
N VAL A 3 -10.40 -3.11 1.28
CA VAL A 3 -10.09 -4.48 0.87
C VAL A 3 -10.16 -5.39 2.10
N ASP A 4 -10.65 -6.62 1.92
CA ASP A 4 -10.72 -7.60 3.00
C ASP A 4 -9.33 -7.89 3.59
N ARG A 5 -9.22 -7.80 4.91
CA ARG A 5 -7.95 -7.98 5.64
C ARG A 5 -7.31 -9.32 5.35
N SER A 6 -8.10 -10.39 5.32
CA SER A 6 -7.58 -11.75 5.13
C SER A 6 -6.97 -11.94 3.74
N ILE A 7 -7.50 -11.25 2.72
CA ILE A 7 -6.93 -11.25 1.37
C ILE A 7 -5.56 -10.57 1.38
N ILE A 8 -5.46 -9.40 2.03
CA ILE A 8 -4.19 -8.66 2.13
C ILE A 8 -3.14 -9.48 2.87
N GLU A 9 -3.48 -10.07 4.02
CA GLU A 9 -2.53 -10.85 4.82
C GLU A 9 -2.01 -12.08 4.06
N ARG A 10 -2.89 -12.79 3.35
CA ARG A 10 -2.48 -13.89 2.48
C ARG A 10 -1.56 -13.41 1.36
N ALA A 11 -1.93 -12.34 0.66
CA ALA A 11 -1.12 -11.78 -0.43
C ALA A 11 0.28 -11.34 0.01
N VAL A 12 0.40 -10.77 1.21
CA VAL A 12 1.71 -10.41 1.80
C VAL A 12 2.52 -11.66 2.16
N ALA A 13 1.90 -12.67 2.79
CA ALA A 13 2.59 -13.90 3.16
C ALA A 13 3.10 -14.65 1.91
N ASP A 14 2.25 -14.80 0.89
CA ASP A 14 2.60 -15.43 -0.38
C ASP A 14 3.69 -14.63 -1.11
N GLY A 15 3.58 -13.30 -1.09
CA GLY A 15 4.59 -12.40 -1.66
C GLY A 15 5.95 -12.52 -0.98
N LEU A 16 6.00 -12.65 0.35
CA LEU A 16 7.25 -12.86 1.08
C LEU A 16 7.89 -14.21 0.75
N ALA A 17 7.08 -15.26 0.63
CA ALA A 17 7.56 -16.58 0.21
C ALA A 17 8.12 -16.55 -1.23
N ALA A 18 7.42 -15.89 -2.15
CA ALA A 18 7.85 -15.72 -3.53
C ALA A 18 9.13 -14.88 -3.64
N ALA A 19 9.22 -13.77 -2.90
CA ALA A 19 10.41 -12.92 -2.85
C ALA A 19 11.63 -13.68 -2.32
N SER A 20 11.46 -14.50 -1.28
CA SER A 20 12.52 -15.36 -0.73
C SER A 20 13.03 -16.35 -1.79
N LYS A 21 12.11 -17.05 -2.48
CA LYS A 21 12.45 -18.00 -3.54
C LYS A 21 13.15 -17.33 -4.74
N ALA A 22 12.76 -16.10 -5.08
CA ALA A 22 13.33 -15.33 -6.17
C ALA A 22 14.60 -14.53 -5.77
N GLY A 23 15.01 -14.57 -4.51
CA GLY A 23 16.18 -13.82 -4.01
C GLY A 23 15.97 -12.30 -3.98
N VAL A 24 14.73 -11.80 -4.02
CA VAL A 24 14.41 -10.37 -3.98
C VAL A 24 14.64 -9.83 -2.57
N ARG A 25 15.47 -8.79 -2.44
CA ARG A 25 15.91 -8.22 -1.16
C ARG A 25 16.11 -6.71 -1.25
N GLY A 26 16.30 -6.08 -0.08
CA GLY A 26 16.58 -4.64 0.02
C GLY A 26 15.44 -3.80 -0.54
N SER A 27 15.78 -2.70 -1.21
CA SER A 27 14.81 -1.77 -1.80
C SER A 27 13.90 -2.40 -2.86
N ALA A 28 14.27 -3.54 -3.44
CA ALA A 28 13.44 -4.26 -4.41
C ALA A 28 12.28 -5.02 -3.75
N LEU A 29 12.31 -5.26 -2.44
CA LEU A 29 11.28 -6.04 -1.75
C LEU A 29 9.93 -5.30 -1.71
N THR A 30 9.94 -4.01 -1.39
CA THR A 30 8.70 -3.21 -1.31
C THR A 30 7.93 -3.16 -2.64
N PRO A 31 8.51 -2.80 -3.79
CA PRO A 31 7.78 -2.80 -5.05
C PRO A 31 7.30 -4.21 -5.45
N PHE A 32 8.06 -5.26 -5.12
CA PHE A 32 7.64 -6.65 -5.35
C PHE A 32 6.37 -7.00 -4.55
N LEU A 33 6.36 -6.71 -3.25
CA LEU A 33 5.21 -6.99 -2.38
C LEU A 33 3.98 -6.16 -2.77
N LEU A 34 4.16 -4.89 -3.13
CA LEU A 34 3.07 -4.04 -3.58
C LEU A 34 2.43 -4.57 -4.87
N ASN A 35 3.23 -5.07 -5.81
CA ASN A 35 2.70 -5.71 -7.02
C ASN A 35 1.92 -6.97 -6.68
N GLN A 36 2.44 -7.84 -5.81
CA GLN A 36 1.71 -9.05 -5.39
C GLN A 36 0.37 -8.74 -4.74
N VAL A 37 0.32 -7.72 -3.87
CA VAL A 37 -0.92 -7.29 -3.21
C VAL A 37 -1.88 -6.64 -4.21
N ALA A 38 -1.38 -5.95 -5.24
CA ALA A 38 -2.21 -5.43 -6.32
C ALA A 38 -2.83 -6.57 -7.15
N GLU A 39 -2.03 -7.57 -7.55
CA GLU A 39 -2.48 -8.72 -8.33
C GLU A 39 -3.52 -9.57 -7.55
N ALA A 40 -3.21 -9.94 -6.31
CA ALA A 40 -4.08 -10.75 -5.46
C ALA A 40 -5.45 -10.10 -5.17
N THR A 41 -5.53 -8.77 -5.31
CA THR A 41 -6.77 -8.00 -5.08
C THR A 41 -7.39 -7.50 -6.39
N THR A 42 -6.91 -7.96 -7.55
CA THR A 42 -7.36 -7.50 -8.87
C THR A 42 -7.35 -5.96 -8.98
N GLY A 43 -6.31 -5.33 -8.42
CA GLY A 43 -6.11 -3.89 -8.40
C GLY A 43 -6.93 -3.13 -7.36
N ALA A 44 -7.73 -3.78 -6.52
CA ALA A 44 -8.51 -3.10 -5.49
C ALA A 44 -7.62 -2.41 -4.42
N SER A 45 -6.50 -3.04 -4.05
CA SER A 45 -5.53 -2.43 -3.12
C SER A 45 -4.88 -1.17 -3.69
N LEU A 46 -4.57 -1.17 -4.99
CA LEU A 46 -4.02 0.01 -5.67
C LEU A 46 -5.01 1.17 -5.66
N LYS A 47 -6.28 0.91 -5.98
CA LYS A 47 -7.35 1.93 -5.92
C LYS A 47 -7.51 2.48 -4.50
N ALA A 48 -7.46 1.61 -3.49
CA ALA A 48 -7.53 2.03 -2.09
C ALA A 48 -6.32 2.90 -1.71
N ASN A 49 -5.11 2.55 -2.17
CA ASN A 49 -3.90 3.32 -1.89
C ASN A 49 -3.94 4.72 -2.53
N VAL A 50 -4.48 4.86 -3.75
CA VAL A 50 -4.70 6.17 -4.38
C VAL A 50 -5.68 7.02 -3.56
N ALA A 51 -6.82 6.45 -3.17
CA ALA A 51 -7.78 7.16 -2.33
C ALA A 51 -7.17 7.59 -0.97
N LEU A 52 -6.34 6.74 -0.38
CA LEU A 52 -5.60 7.04 0.85
C LEU A 52 -4.64 8.22 0.65
N ILE A 53 -3.85 8.23 -0.42
CA ILE A 53 -2.90 9.32 -0.72
C ILE A 53 -3.64 10.65 -0.88
N VAL A 54 -4.75 10.67 -1.61
CA VAL A 54 -5.57 11.88 -1.79
C VAL A 54 -6.10 12.39 -0.44
N ASN A 55 -6.61 11.48 0.40
CA ASN A 55 -7.08 11.86 1.74
C ASN A 55 -5.94 12.37 2.63
N ASN A 56 -4.77 11.72 2.60
CA ASN A 56 -3.60 12.15 3.36
C ASN A 56 -3.14 13.55 2.92
N ALA A 57 -3.13 13.82 1.61
CA ALA A 57 -2.79 15.14 1.07
C ALA A 57 -3.77 16.23 1.55
N ARG A 58 -5.08 15.93 1.53
CA ARG A 58 -6.11 16.85 2.05
C ARG A 58 -5.89 17.19 3.53
N VAL A 59 -5.75 16.15 4.37
CA VAL A 59 -5.53 16.34 5.82
C VAL A 59 -4.22 17.07 6.08
N ALA A 60 -3.15 16.76 5.35
CA ALA A 60 -1.88 17.47 5.46
C ALA A 60 -2.03 18.96 5.13
N GLY A 61 -2.85 19.30 4.12
CA GLY A 61 -3.18 20.69 3.78
C GLY A 61 -3.93 21.41 4.90
N GLU A 62 -4.92 20.75 5.51
CA GLU A 62 -5.68 21.30 6.66
C GLU A 62 -4.75 21.57 7.87
N VAL A 63 -3.84 20.64 8.17
CA VAL A 63 -2.84 20.80 9.23
C VAL A 63 -1.88 21.95 8.92
N ALA A 64 -1.39 22.04 7.68
CA ALA A 64 -0.48 23.09 7.27
C ALA A 64 -1.13 24.49 7.33
N ALA A 65 -2.40 24.60 6.95
CA ALA A 65 -3.15 25.86 7.05
C ALA A 65 -3.32 26.30 8.50
N ALA A 66 -3.72 25.38 9.39
CA ALA A 66 -3.89 25.68 10.82
C ALA A 66 -2.57 26.14 11.46
N LEU A 67 -1.43 25.55 11.06
CA LEU A 67 -0.10 25.95 11.54
C LEU A 67 0.39 27.29 10.99
N ALA A 68 -0.16 27.76 9.87
CA ALA A 68 0.24 29.02 9.24
C ALA A 68 -0.56 30.22 9.76
N GLU A 69 -1.65 29.97 10.50
CA GLU A 69 -2.48 30.98 11.15
C GLU A 69 -2.01 31.36 12.57
N ASP A 70 -1.02 30.63 13.11
CA ASP A 70 -0.26 30.95 14.33
C ASP A 70 0.97 31.85 14.04
#